data_AF-A0A8T4IY64-F1
#
_entry.id   AF-A0A8T4IY64-F1
#
_cell.length_a   1.000
_cell.length_b   1.000
_cell.length_c   1.000
_cell.angle_alpha   90.00
_cell.angle_beta   90.00
_cell.angle_gamma   90.00
#
_symmetry.space_group_name_H-M   'P 1'
#
loop_
_entity.id
_entity.type
_entity.pdbx_description
1 polymer ?
#
loop_
_entity_poly.entity_id
_entity_poly.type
_entity_poly.pdbx_seq_one_letter_code
_entity_poly.pdbx_strand_id
1 'polypeptide(L)' 'AALLPVGYHRLVQRAGGLAVMLPPDAPEAAEKVVARLDGLVLAGGPDVEPALYGADPAPETGPPSRER' A
#
# COMPACT_ATOMS: atom_id res chain seq x y z
N ALA A 1 -5.90 -12.73 -3.88
CA ALA A 1 -6.76 -11.54 -3.85
C ALA A 1 -6.20 -10.58 -2.80
N ALA A 2 -6.04 -9.29 -3.12
CA ALA A 2 -5.61 -8.29 -2.15
C ALA A 2 -6.82 -7.76 -1.36
N LEU A 3 -6.74 -7.80 -0.04
CA LEU A 3 -7.80 -7.29 0.84
C LEU A 3 -7.40 -5.90 1.35
N LEU A 4 -8.26 -4.91 1.13
CA LEU A 4 -8.11 -3.58 1.72
C LEU A 4 -9.10 -3.41 2.87
N PRO A 5 -8.67 -2.87 4.03
CA PRO A 5 -9.60 -2.45 5.06
C PRO A 5 -10.62 -1.46 4.47
N VAL A 6 -11.90 -1.74 4.71
CA VAL A 6 -13.04 -1.03 4.09
C VAL A 6 -13.01 0.49 4.33
N GLY A 7 -12.36 0.95 5.41
CA GLY A 7 -12.27 2.36 5.75
C GLY A 7 -11.64 3.23 4.66
N TYR A 8 -10.54 2.80 4.06
CA TYR A 8 -9.74 3.65 3.16
C TYR A 8 -10.53 4.14 1.94
N HIS A 9 -11.12 3.23 1.16
CA HIS A 9 -11.87 3.63 -0.04
C HIS A 9 -13.15 4.42 0.30
N ARG A 10 -13.81 4.10 1.42
CA ARG A 10 -15.02 4.82 1.85
C ARG A 10 -14.72 6.25 2.26
N LEU A 11 -13.59 6.49 2.91
CA LEU A 11 -13.18 7.85 3.28
C LEU A 11 -12.88 8.71 2.04
N VAL A 12 -12.23 8.14 1.03
CA VAL A 12 -12.02 8.81 -0.27
C VAL A 12 -13.35 9.16 -0.94
N GLN A 13 -14.28 8.21 -1.01
CA GLN A 13 -15.62 8.42 -1.60
C GLN A 13 -16.43 9.48 -0.84
N ARG A 14 -16.38 9.47 0.50
CA ARG A 14 -17.05 10.48 1.34
C ARG A 14 -16.50 11.88 1.15
N ALA A 15 -15.22 12.01 0.79
CA ALA A 15 -14.59 13.28 0.43
C ALA A 15 -14.92 13.73 -1.01
N GLY A 16 -15.72 12.97 -1.77
CA GLY A 16 -16.10 13.28 -3.16
C GLY A 16 -15.16 12.70 -4.23
N GLY A 17 -14.17 11.89 -3.83
CA GLY A 17 -13.23 11.25 -4.76
C GLY A 17 -13.74 9.93 -5.34
N LEU A 18 -13.20 9.54 -6.50
CA LEU A 18 -13.39 8.20 -7.06
C LEU A 18 -12.27 7.28 -6.57
N ALA A 19 -12.62 6.16 -5.94
CA ALA A 19 -11.65 5.21 -5.42
C ALA A 19 -11.52 3.99 -6.35
N VAL A 20 -10.27 3.66 -6.69
CA VAL A 20 -9.91 2.42 -7.40
C VAL A 20 -9.03 1.56 -6.50
N MET A 21 -9.22 0.24 -6.54
CA MET A 21 -8.34 -0.71 -5.83
C MET A 21 -7.19 -1.12 -6.74
N LEU A 22 -5.96 -1.00 -6.25
CA LEU A 22 -4.76 -1.44 -6.95
C LEU A 22 -4.29 -2.77 -6.33
N PRO A 23 -4.40 -3.91 -7.05
CA PRO A 23 -3.76 -5.14 -6.60
C PRO A 23 -2.23 -5.02 -6.75
N PRO A 24 -1.45 -5.85 -6.03
CA PRO A 24 -0.02 -6.02 -6.31
C PRO A 24 0.19 -6.43 -7.76
N ASP A 25 1.19 -5.83 -8.40
CA ASP A 25 1.58 -6.06 -9.78
C ASP A 25 3.10 -5.92 -9.92
N ALA A 26 3.65 -6.19 -11.10
CA ALA A 26 5.06 -6.03 -11.39
C ALA A 26 5.51 -4.56 -11.19
N PRO A 27 6.67 -4.29 -10.58
CA PRO A 27 7.15 -2.92 -10.32
C PRO A 27 7.20 -2.02 -11.55
N GLU A 28 7.42 -2.59 -12.73
CA GLU A 28 7.49 -1.88 -14.01
C GLU A 28 6.15 -1.25 -14.43
N ALA A 29 5.03 -1.72 -13.87
CA ALA A 29 3.71 -1.13 -14.09
C ALA A 29 3.48 0.14 -13.26
N ALA A 30 4.25 0.35 -12.18
CA ALA A 30 3.99 1.38 -11.18
C ALA A 30 3.92 2.79 -11.79
N GLU A 31 4.89 3.17 -12.61
CA GLU A 31 4.94 4.49 -13.27
C GLU A 31 3.67 4.76 -14.10
N LYS A 32 3.27 3.77 -14.91
CA LYS A 32 2.08 3.86 -15.77
C LYS A 32 0.79 3.96 -14.95
N VAL A 33 0.69 3.23 -13.84
CA VAL A 33 -0.49 3.26 -12.97
C VAL A 33 -0.58 4.60 -12.27
N VAL A 34 0.49 5.05 -11.62
CA VAL A 34 0.53 6.32 -10.87
C VAL A 34 0.24 7.51 -11.78
N ALA A 35 0.73 7.52 -13.01
CA ALA A 35 0.46 8.58 -13.98
C ALA A 35 -1.03 8.75 -14.34
N ARG A 36 -1.90 7.79 -14.02
CA ARG A 36 -3.36 7.85 -14.27
C ARG A 36 -4.18 8.25 -13.04
N LEU A 37 -3.53 8.46 -11.89
CA LEU A 37 -4.20 8.73 -10.62
C LEU A 37 -3.98 10.19 -10.22
N ASP A 38 -5.05 10.82 -9.73
CA ASP A 38 -4.96 12.16 -9.13
C ASP A 38 -4.34 12.13 -7.71
N GLY A 39 -4.29 10.95 -7.09
CA GLY A 39 -3.72 10.76 -5.77
C GLY A 39 -3.57 9.29 -5.39
N LEU A 40 -2.71 9.01 -4.42
CA LEU A 40 -2.43 7.66 -3.93
C LEU A 40 -2.66 7.59 -2.41
N VAL A 41 -3.41 6.57 -1.98
CA VAL A 41 -3.63 6.27 -0.55
C VAL A 41 -2.96 4.94 -0.23
N LEU A 42 -1.99 4.95 0.68
CA LEU A 42 -1.37 3.74 1.21
C LEU A 42 -2.17 3.26 2.41
N ALA A 43 -2.82 2.11 2.27
CA ALA A 43 -3.49 1.47 3.38
C ALA A 43 -2.46 0.85 4.36
N GLY A 44 -2.80 0.85 5.64
CA GLY A 44 -2.00 0.19 6.66
C GLY A 44 -1.95 -1.33 6.46
N GLY A 45 -0.90 -1.94 6.98
CA GLY A 45 -0.68 -3.37 6.94
C GLY A 45 0.54 -3.75 7.79
N PRO A 46 1.03 -5.01 7.68
CA PRO A 46 2.27 -5.44 8.30
C PRO A 46 3.46 -4.54 7.96
N ASP A 47 4.43 -4.49 8.88
CA ASP A 47 5.66 -3.73 8.72
C ASP A 47 6.47 -4.18 7.49
N VAL A 48 7.19 -3.21 6.91
CA VAL A 48 8.15 -3.45 5.84
C VAL A 48 9.42 -4.06 6.44
N GLU A 49 9.99 -5.06 5.77
CA GLU A 49 11.21 -5.70 6.24
C GLU A 49 12.38 -4.70 6.33
N PRO A 50 13.02 -4.53 7.51
CA PRO A 50 14.07 -3.53 7.73
C PRO A 50 15.24 -3.56 6.75
N ALA A 51 15.61 -4.76 6.31
CA ALA A 51 16.69 -4.95 5.34
C ALA A 51 16.42 -4.26 3.99
N LEU A 52 15.14 -4.08 3.59
CA LEU A 52 14.78 -3.41 2.34
C LEU A 52 15.13 -1.92 2.34
N TYR A 53 15.31 -1.33 3.52
CA TYR A 53 15.74 0.06 3.68
C TYR A 53 17.06 0.19 4.47
N GLY A 54 17.84 -0.90 4.55
CA GLY A 54 19.19 -0.90 5.13
C GLY A 54 19.25 -0.76 6.65
N ALA A 55 18.21 -1.17 7.36
CA ALA A 55 18.16 -1.12 8.82
C ALA A 55 18.10 -2.52 9.45
N ASP A 56 18.51 -2.59 10.72
CA ASP A 56 18.30 -3.77 11.57
C ASP A 56 16.89 -3.73 12.22
N PRO A 57 16.29 -4.90 12.52
CA PRO A 57 15.02 -4.96 13.24
C PRO A 57 15.10 -4.31 14.62
N ALA A 58 14.14 -3.42 14.91
CA ALA A 58 13.97 -2.82 16.24
C ALA A 58 13.01 -3.66 17.11
N PRO A 59 13.03 -3.52 18.44
CA PRO A 59 12.09 -4.22 19.33
C PRO A 59 10.61 -3.98 18.99
N GLU A 60 10.28 -2.83 18.40
CA GLU A 60 8.94 -2.45 17.99
C GLU A 60 8.55 -2.99 16.60
N THR A 61 9.49 -3.57 15.84
CA THR A 61 9.23 -4.13 14.52
C THR A 61 8.41 -5.41 14.64
N GLY A 62 7.17 -5.37 14.15
CA GLY A 62 6.30 -6.52 14.03
C GLY A 62 6.76 -7.51 12.97
N PRO A 63 6.10 -8.68 12.87
CA PRO A 63 6.46 -9.69 11.87
C PRO A 63 6.24 -9.13 10.44
N PRO A 64 7.30 -9.08 9.59
CA PRO A 64 7.17 -8.55 8.23
C PRO A 64 6.40 -9.52 7.33
N SER A 65 5.71 -8.98 6.33
CA SER A 65 5.04 -9.78 5.30
C SER A 65 6.01 -10.10 4.16
N ARG A 66 6.65 -11.26 4.21
CA ARG A 66 7.69 -11.70 3.25
C ARG A 66 7.19 -12.03 1.83
N GLU A 67 5.88 -12.10 1.63
CA GLU A 67 5.27 -12.28 0.31
C GLU A 67 5.13 -10.95 -0.46
N ARG A 68 5.46 -9.81 0.16
CA ARG A 68 5.37 -8.47 -0.44
C ARG A 68 6.72 -7.87 -0.75
#